data_AF-A0A1G6JZA9-F1
#
_entry.id   AF-A0A1G6JZA9-F1
#
_cell.length_a   1.000
_cell.length_b   1.000
_cell.length_c   1.000
_cell.angle_alpha   90.00
_cell.angle_beta   90.00
_cell.angle_gamma   90.00
#
_symmetry.space_group_name_H-M   'P 1'
#
loop_
_entity.id
_entity.type
_entity.pdbx_description
1 polymer ?
#
loop_
_entity_poly.entity_id
_entity_poly.type
_entity_poly.pdbx_seq_one_letter_code
_entity_poly.pdbx_strand_id
1 'polypeptide(L)'
;MEALVGLALRVLVAAVVLGVVFQVCELMGPVARAIACACGVAVMVSLPLMTARMLFGPGIRLDGHAKATLGVLFVTLAVPLVALGMEGSLNGGSAAVMVLVPEVAFLASLGSRPGAQ
;
A
#
# COMPACT_ATOMS: atom_id res chain seq x y z
N MET A 1 18.47 5.23 -12.56
CA MET A 1 17.41 4.50 -13.28
C MET A 1 17.16 3.12 -12.72
N GLU A 2 18.19 2.29 -12.52
CA GLU A 2 18.01 0.89 -12.07
C GLU A 2 17.26 0.74 -10.73
N ALA A 3 17.54 1.58 -9.73
CA ALA A 3 16.83 1.54 -8.46
C ALA A 3 15.32 1.85 -8.59
N LEU A 4 14.95 2.75 -9.51
CA LEU A 4 13.58 3.18 -9.75
C LEU A 4 12.80 2.10 -10.54
N VAL A 5 13.46 1.46 -11.51
CA VAL A 5 12.93 0.31 -12.24
C VAL A 5 12.75 -0.89 -11.30
N GLY A 6 13.73 -1.15 -10.42
CA GLY A 6 13.64 -2.20 -9.41
C GLY A 6 12.52 -1.98 -8.41
N LEU A 7 12.28 -0.72 -7.99
CA LEU A 7 11.17 -0.36 -7.13
C LEU A 7 9.82 -0.55 -7.85
N ALA A 8 9.69 -0.04 -9.08
CA ALA A 8 8.48 -0.20 -9.88
C ALA A 8 8.12 -1.66 -10.12
N LEU A 9 9.12 -2.50 -10.40
CA LEU A 9 8.90 -3.95 -10.55
C LEU A 9 8.43 -4.59 -9.25
N ARG A 10 8.99 -4.21 -8.10
CA ARG A 10 8.54 -4.72 -6.79
C ARG A 10 7.10 -4.31 -6.48
N VAL A 11 6.73 -3.07 -6.77
CA VAL A 11 5.35 -2.58 -6.62
C VAL A 11 4.40 -3.35 -7.54
N LEU A 12 4.80 -3.60 -8.79
CA LEU A 12 4.03 -4.41 -9.73
C LEU A 12 3.84 -5.85 -9.23
N VAL A 13 4.91 -6.49 -8.75
CA VAL A 13 4.82 -7.84 -8.17
C VAL A 13 3.91 -7.84 -6.94
N ALA A 14 4.03 -6.86 -6.04
CA ALA A 14 3.15 -6.72 -4.90
C ALA A 14 1.68 -6.56 -5.32
N ALA A 15 1.41 -5.78 -6.37
CA ALA A 15 0.06 -5.59 -6.91
C ALA A 15 -0.55 -6.90 -7.39
N VAL A 16 0.21 -7.67 -8.17
CA VAL A 16 -0.23 -8.97 -8.69
C VAL A 16 -0.46 -9.96 -7.55
N VAL A 17 0.49 -10.06 -6.60
CA VAL A 17 0.37 -10.97 -5.46
C VAL A 17 -0.83 -10.62 -4.59
N LEU A 18 -1.01 -9.35 -4.24
CA LEU A 18 -2.17 -8.90 -3.46
C LEU A 18 -3.48 -9.16 -4.20
N GLY A 19 -3.52 -8.88 -5.50
CA GLY A 19 -4.71 -9.12 -6.32
C GLY A 19 -5.10 -10.59 -6.33
N VAL A 20 -4.14 -11.49 -6.54
CA VAL A 20 -4.37 -12.94 -6.51
C VAL A 20 -4.78 -13.41 -5.12
N VAL A 21 -4.10 -12.95 -4.06
CA VAL A 21 -4.41 -13.34 -2.67
C VAL A 21 -5.83 -12.93 -2.30
N PHE A 22 -6.22 -11.68 -2.54
CA PHE A 22 -7.58 -11.22 -2.26
C PHE A 22 -8.62 -11.99 -3.07
N GLN A 23 -8.36 -12.24 -4.36
CA GLN A 23 -9.29 -12.98 -5.22
C GLN A 23 -9.50 -14.43 -4.75
N VAL A 24 -8.42 -15.11 -4.35
CA VAL A 24 -8.49 -16.48 -3.82
C VAL A 24 -9.18 -16.51 -2.45
N CYS A 25 -8.82 -15.57 -1.56
CA CYS A 25 -9.40 -15.48 -0.22
C CYS A 25 -10.90 -15.12 -0.26
N GLU A 26 -11.34 -14.34 -1.24
CA GLU A 26 -12.76 -14.03 -1.47
C GLU A 26 -13.59 -15.32 -1.65
N LEU A 27 -13.03 -16.31 -2.36
CA LEU A 27 -13.67 -17.60 -2.66
C LEU A 27 -13.59 -18.62 -1.51
N MET A 28 -12.63 -18.47 -0.59
CA MET A 28 -12.40 -19.42 0.52
C MET A 28 -13.27 -19.17 1.76
N GLY A 29 -13.92 -18.01 1.86
CA GLY A 29 -14.84 -17.67 2.96
C GLY A 29 -14.30 -16.62 3.94
N PRO A 30 -15.06 -16.33 5.01
CA PRO A 30 -14.90 -15.10 5.81
C PRO A 30 -13.58 -15.01 6.57
N VAL A 31 -13.06 -16.13 7.09
CA VAL A 31 -11.78 -16.16 7.80
C VAL A 31 -10.62 -15.82 6.85
N ALA A 32 -10.63 -16.38 5.64
CA ALA A 32 -9.61 -16.09 4.64
C ALA A 32 -9.65 -14.62 4.21
N ARG A 33 -10.85 -14.06 4.03
CA ARG A 33 -11.04 -12.62 3.75
C ARG A 33 -10.49 -11.73 4.86
N ALA A 34 -10.74 -12.07 6.12
CA ALA A 34 -10.21 -11.33 7.27
C ALA A 34 -8.67 -11.33 7.30
N ILE A 35 -8.04 -12.47 7.02
CA ILE A 35 -6.58 -12.59 6.92
C ILE A 35 -6.04 -11.74 5.77
N ALA A 36 -6.65 -11.82 4.59
CA ALA A 36 -6.26 -11.01 3.44
C ALA A 36 -6.37 -9.51 3.73
N CYS A 37 -7.47 -9.08 4.37
CA CYS A 37 -7.66 -7.70 4.80
C CYS A 37 -6.58 -7.25 5.79
N ALA A 38 -6.30 -8.05 6.82
CA ALA A 38 -5.26 -7.74 7.79
C ALA A 38 -3.87 -7.60 7.15
N CYS A 39 -3.52 -8.52 6.24
CA CYS A 39 -2.28 -8.45 5.46
C CYS A 39 -2.24 -7.19 4.59
N GLY A 40 -3.32 -6.87 3.87
CA GLY A 40 -3.42 -5.68 3.04
C GLY A 40 -3.21 -4.39 3.83
N VAL A 41 -3.84 -4.28 5.00
CA VAL A 41 -3.67 -3.15 5.93
C VAL A 41 -2.23 -3.04 6.44
N ALA A 42 -1.59 -4.16 6.79
CA ALA A 42 -0.19 -4.16 7.22
C ALA A 42 0.76 -3.73 6.09
N VAL A 43 0.52 -4.18 4.86
CA VAL A 43 1.30 -3.82 3.67
C VAL A 43 1.15 -2.33 3.36
N MET A 44 -0.06 -1.80 3.45
CA MET A 44 -0.38 -0.39 3.21
C MET A 44 0.45 0.57 4.08
N VAL A 45 0.79 0.18 5.30
CA VAL A 45 1.62 0.98 6.22
C VAL A 45 3.12 0.70 6.04
N SER A 46 3.48 -0.57 5.87
CA SER A 46 4.88 -0.99 5.88
C SER A 46 5.63 -0.63 4.59
N LEU A 47 4.98 -0.68 3.42
CA LEU A 47 5.61 -0.34 2.13
C LEU A 47 6.14 1.10 2.08
N PRO A 48 5.34 2.15 2.34
CA PRO A 48 5.83 3.53 2.32
C PRO A 48 7.00 3.75 3.31
N LEU A 49 6.93 3.13 4.49
CA LEU A 49 7.96 3.19 5.51
C LEU A 49 9.27 2.50 5.09
N MET A 50 9.17 1.30 4.49
CA MET A 50 10.33 0.59 3.95
C MET A 50 10.96 1.36 2.80
N THR A 51 10.14 1.87 1.88
CA THR A 51 10.60 2.68 0.74
C THR A 51 11.28 3.97 1.20
N ALA A 52 10.73 4.66 2.21
CA ALA A 52 11.38 5.82 2.84
C ALA A 52 12.75 5.46 3.43
N ARG A 53 12.85 4.33 4.16
CA ARG A 53 14.12 3.87 4.74
C ARG A 53 15.14 3.44 3.69
N MET A 54 14.71 2.85 2.57
CA MET A 54 15.60 2.48 1.47
C MET A 54 16.15 3.71 0.76
N LEU A 55 15.32 4.75 0.55
CA LEU A 55 15.72 5.95 -0.18
C LEU A 55 16.54 6.94 0.65
N PHE A 56 16.22 7.10 1.94
CA PHE A 56 16.80 8.15 2.80
C PHE A 56 17.60 7.63 4.00
N GLY A 57 17.72 6.30 4.13
CA GLY A 57 18.45 5.64 5.22
C GLY A 57 17.58 5.25 6.42
N PRO A 58 18.09 4.38 7.32
CA PRO A 58 17.31 3.76 8.39
C PRO A 58 16.84 4.73 9.48
N GLY A 59 17.46 5.91 9.59
CA GLY A 59 17.18 6.92 10.60
C GLY A 59 16.13 7.96 10.22
N ILE A 60 15.56 7.91 9.01
CA ILE A 60 14.62 8.95 8.58
C ILE A 60 13.35 8.94 9.43
N ARG A 61 13.01 10.11 9.99
CA ARG A 61 11.70 10.38 10.56
C ARG A 61 10.87 11.12 9.52
N LEU A 62 9.69 10.57 9.21
CA LEU A 62 8.69 11.27 8.41
C LEU A 62 8.29 12.57 9.12
N ASP A 63 8.29 13.67 8.38
CA ASP A 63 7.78 14.97 8.84
C ASP A 63 6.30 14.86 9.25
N GLY A 64 5.83 15.74 10.12
CA GLY A 64 4.45 15.73 10.62
C GLY A 64 3.40 15.74 9.49
N HIS A 65 3.65 16.50 8.42
CA HIS A 65 2.78 16.52 7.24
C HIS A 65 2.74 15.18 6.50
N ALA A 66 3.90 14.54 6.27
CA ALA A 66 3.95 13.25 5.58
C ALA A 66 3.25 12.15 6.41
N LYS A 67 3.41 12.16 7.73
CA LYS A 67 2.68 11.26 8.64
C LYS A 67 1.17 11.50 8.60
N ALA A 68 0.74 12.75 8.60
CA ALA A 68 -0.68 13.09 8.52
C ALA A 68 -1.30 12.59 7.21
N THR A 69 -0.64 12.83 6.07
CA THR A 69 -1.12 12.36 4.77
C THR A 69 -1.19 10.84 4.69
N LEU A 70 -0.15 10.13 5.16
CA LEU A 70 -0.16 8.67 5.24
C LEU A 70 -1.26 8.16 6.17
N GLY A 71 -1.47 8.80 7.32
CA GLY A 71 -2.52 8.45 8.26
C GLY A 71 -3.93 8.63 7.69
N VAL A 72 -4.17 9.74 6.98
CA VAL A 72 -5.45 9.98 6.30
C VAL A 72 -5.68 8.94 5.21
N LEU A 73 -4.73 8.74 4.31
CA LEU A 73 -4.83 7.74 3.25
C LEU A 73 -5.06 6.33 3.82
N PHE A 74 -4.36 5.99 4.90
CA PHE A 74 -4.55 4.73 5.60
C PHE A 74 -6.00 4.58 6.09
N VAL A 75 -6.52 5.55 6.86
CA VAL A 75 -7.88 5.45 7.40
C VAL A 75 -8.93 5.42 6.27
N THR A 76 -8.77 6.28 5.26
CA THR A 76 -9.69 6.38 4.14
C THR A 76 -9.74 5.12 3.28
N LEU A 77 -8.67 4.35 3.20
CA LEU A 77 -8.61 3.16 2.34
C LEU A 77 -8.68 1.84 3.11
N ALA A 78 -8.18 1.78 4.35
CA ALA A 78 -8.25 0.58 5.19
C ALA A 78 -9.70 0.26 5.61
N VAL A 79 -10.50 1.28 5.96
CA VAL A 79 -11.90 1.06 6.38
C VAL A 79 -12.74 0.46 5.23
N PRO A 80 -12.75 1.03 4.01
CA PRO A 80 -13.45 0.41 2.89
C PRO A 80 -12.91 -0.97 2.50
N LEU A 81 -11.58 -1.16 2.55
CA LEU A 81 -10.97 -2.44 2.23
C LEU A 81 -11.45 -3.54 3.17
N VAL A 82 -11.52 -3.27 4.48
CA VAL A 82 -12.04 -4.23 5.46
C VAL A 82 -13.54 -4.42 5.29
N ALA A 83 -14.31 -3.34 5.13
CA ALA A 83 -15.77 -3.41 4.99
C ALA A 83 -16.17 -4.25 3.76
N LEU A 84 -15.71 -3.85 2.57
CA LEU A 84 -16.01 -4.51 1.31
C LEU A 84 -15.37 -5.91 1.23
N GLY A 85 -14.18 -6.08 1.81
CA GLY A 85 -13.47 -7.35 1.87
C GLY A 85 -14.21 -8.38 2.72
N MET A 86 -14.75 -7.98 3.87
CA MET A 86 -15.55 -8.86 4.72
C MET A 86 -16.89 -9.23 4.10
N GLU A 87 -17.53 -8.29 3.42
CA GLU A 87 -18.75 -8.54 2.62
C GLU A 87 -18.49 -9.50 1.45
N GLY A 88 -17.24 -9.64 1.00
CA GLY A 88 -16.90 -10.41 -0.20
C GLY A 88 -17.41 -9.74 -1.47
N SER A 89 -17.39 -8.42 -1.49
CA SER A 89 -17.73 -7.61 -2.66
C SER A 89 -16.50 -6.89 -3.24
N LEU A 90 -15.31 -7.24 -2.75
CA LEU A 90 -14.05 -6.58 -3.10
C LEU A 90 -13.26 -7.44 -4.10
N ASN A 91 -13.29 -7.05 -5.37
CA ASN A 91 -12.43 -7.64 -6.40
C ASN A 91 -10.95 -7.48 -6.02
N GLY A 92 -10.14 -8.52 -6.23
CA GLY A 92 -8.71 -8.51 -5.93
C GLY A 92 -7.94 -7.35 -6.55
N GLY A 93 -8.30 -6.93 -7.78
CA GLY A 93 -7.69 -5.76 -8.43
C GLY A 93 -7.95 -4.46 -7.67
N SER A 94 -9.20 -4.24 -7.24
CA SER A 94 -9.57 -3.08 -6.42
C SER A 94 -8.87 -3.10 -5.06
N ALA A 95 -8.78 -4.28 -4.43
CA ALA A 95 -8.06 -4.46 -3.18
C ALA A 95 -6.57 -4.10 -3.33
N ALA A 96 -5.90 -4.59 -4.37
CA ALA A 96 -4.50 -4.30 -4.65
C ALA A 96 -4.26 -2.79 -4.86
N VAL A 97 -5.15 -2.12 -5.61
CA VAL A 97 -5.07 -0.66 -5.80
C VAL A 97 -5.24 0.06 -4.46
N MET A 98 -6.25 -0.30 -3.66
CA MET A 98 -6.45 0.33 -2.34
C MET A 98 -5.20 0.19 -1.47
N VAL A 99 -4.56 -0.98 -1.45
CA VAL A 99 -3.33 -1.25 -0.66
C VAL A 99 -2.12 -0.44 -1.15
N LEU A 100 -1.96 -0.26 -2.47
CA LEU A 100 -0.77 0.35 -3.06
C LEU A 100 -0.86 1.86 -3.28
N VAL A 101 -2.07 2.43 -3.33
CA VAL A 101 -2.28 3.87 -3.51
C VAL A 101 -1.48 4.71 -2.51
N PRO A 102 -1.39 4.37 -1.21
CA PRO A 102 -0.59 5.15 -0.26
C PRO A 102 0.91 5.16 -0.59
N GLU A 103 1.46 4.08 -1.14
CA GLU A 103 2.85 4.04 -1.58
C GLU A 103 3.07 4.93 -2.80
N VAL A 104 2.18 4.86 -3.79
CA VAL A 104 2.26 5.72 -4.99
C VAL A 104 2.12 7.19 -4.62
N ALA A 105 1.17 7.52 -3.74
CA ALA A 105 0.98 8.88 -3.23
C ALA A 105 2.21 9.37 -2.45
N PHE A 106 2.82 8.49 -1.65
CA PHE A 106 4.05 8.80 -0.95
C PHE A 106 5.20 9.10 -1.93
N LEU A 107 5.43 8.23 -2.91
CA LEU A 107 6.45 8.43 -3.94
C LEU A 107 6.23 9.71 -4.75
N ALA A 108 4.99 9.98 -5.15
CA ALA A 108 4.62 11.21 -5.85
C ALA A 108 4.93 12.46 -5.01
N SER A 109 4.63 12.43 -3.70
CA SER A 109 4.90 13.54 -2.79
C SER A 109 6.40 13.86 -2.66
N LEU A 110 7.28 12.87 -2.84
CA LEU A 110 8.73 13.07 -2.85
C LEU A 110 9.20 13.79 -4.12
N GLY A 111 8.62 13.44 -5.27
CA GLY A 111 8.93 14.09 -6.56
C GLY A 111 8.40 15.52 -6.69
N SER A 112 7.35 15.89 -5.95
CA SER A 112 6.77 17.23 -5.97
C SER A 112 7.46 18.24 -5.04
N ARG A 113 8.50 17.85 -4.28
CA ARG A 113 9.27 18.79 -3.45
C ARG A 113 10.13 19.69 -4.36
N PRO A 114 9.88 21.01 -4.42
CA PRO A 114 10.68 21.94 -5.21
C PRO A 114 12.05 22.10 -4.54
N GLY A 115 13.11 21.61 -5.17
CA GLY A 115 14.47 21.66 -4.63
C GLY A 115 15.43 20.55 -5.06
N ALA A 116 14.96 19.56 -5.83
CA ALA A 116 15.83 18.61 -6.52
C ALA A 116 16.24 19.16 -7.91
N GLN A 117 17.08 20.20 -7.91
CA GLN A 117 17.96 20.57 -9.02
C GLN A 117 19.36 20.81 -8.45
#